data_AF-A0A841HZZ2-F1
#
_entry.id   AF-A0A841HZZ2-F1
#
_cell.length_a   1.000
_cell.length_b   1.000
_cell.length_c   1.000
_cell.angle_alpha   90.00
_cell.angle_beta   90.00
_cell.angle_gamma   90.00
#
_symmetry.space_group_name_H-M   'P 1'
#
loop_
_entity.id
_entity.type
_entity.pdbx_description
1 polymer ?
#
loop_
_entity_poly.entity_id
_entity_poly.type
_entity_poly.pdbx_seq_one_letter_code
_entity_poly.pdbx_strand_id
1 'polypeptide(L)' 'MRAYKGVVEGGVVVLKDCKLPEGTVVTITVGEGELLRATIASALKRPKKLRVRLRPEPGGLTLAAHSSRKVVK' A
#
# COMPACT_ATOMS: atom_id res chain seq x y z
N MET A 1 -19.00 -15.80 19.56
CA MET A 1 -18.28 -15.17 18.44
C MET A 1 -17.87 -13.77 18.87
N ARG A 2 -16.59 -13.37 18.75
CA ARG A 2 -16.12 -12.03 19.13
C ARG A 2 -15.81 -11.22 17.87
N ALA A 3 -16.31 -9.99 17.82
CA ALA A 3 -15.99 -9.05 16.75
C ALA A 3 -14.75 -8.23 17.14
N TYR A 4 -13.79 -8.16 16.23
CA TYR A 4 -12.59 -7.34 16.38
C TYR A 4 -12.62 -6.23 15.34
N LYS A 5 -12.28 -5.01 15.76
CA LYS A 5 -12.13 -3.90 14.80
C LYS A 5 -10.80 -4.04 14.09
N GLY A 6 -10.86 -4.07 12.76
CA GLY A 6 -9.69 -4.05 11.89
C GLY A 6 -9.75 -2.88 10.92
N VAL A 7 -8.61 -2.57 10.32
CA VAL A 7 -8.47 -1.63 9.20
C VAL A 7 -7.80 -2.34 8.04
N VAL A 8 -7.99 -1.82 6.82
CA VAL A 8 -7.24 -2.28 5.65
C VAL A 8 -6.03 -1.37 5.47
N GLU A 9 -4.83 -1.95 5.60
CA GLU A 9 -3.56 -1.26 5.36
C GLU A 9 -2.79 -2.02 4.28
N GLY A 10 -2.41 -1.33 3.20
CA GLY A 10 -1.66 -1.96 2.11
C GLY A 10 -2.39 -3.11 1.39
N GLY A 11 -3.71 -3.25 1.55
CA GLY A 11 -4.49 -4.35 0.99
C GLY A 11 -4.60 -5.58 1.90
N VAL A 12 -4.07 -5.50 3.12
CA VAL A 12 -4.17 -6.54 4.15
C VAL A 12 -5.04 -6.03 5.30
N VAL A 13 -5.88 -6.92 5.85
CA VAL A 13 -6.66 -6.60 7.06
C VAL A 13 -5.74 -6.69 8.27
N VAL A 14 -5.60 -5.58 8.98
CA VAL A 14 -4.82 -5.47 10.21
C VAL A 14 -5.78 -5.26 11.36
N LEU A 15 -5.74 -6.14 12.35
CA LEU A 15 -6.50 -5.97 13.58
C LEU A 15 -5.80 -4.96 14.49
N LYS A 16 -6.57 -4.03 15.07
CA LYS A 16 -6.04 -3.04 16.02
C LYS A 16 -6.27 -3.50 17.46
N ASP A 17 -5.27 -3.27 18.30
CA ASP A 17 -5.33 -3.43 19.75
C ASP A 17 -5.77 -4.82 20.23
N CYS A 18 -5.56 -5.86 19.42
CA CYS A 18 -5.79 -7.23 19.83
C CYS A 18 -4.68 -8.17 19.34
N LYS A 19 -4.49 -9.27 20.09
CA LYS A 19 -3.64 -10.39 19.69
C LYS A 19 -4.51 -11.62 19.60
N LEU A 20 -4.43 -12.31 18.47
CA LEU A 20 -5.05 -13.61 18.30
C LEU A 20 -4.01 -14.70 18.58
N PRO A 21 -4.38 -15.79 19.26
CA PRO A 21 -3.51 -16.95 19.41
C PRO A 21 -3.10 -17.54 18.06
N GLU A 22 -1.92 -18.18 18.00
CA GLU A 22 -1.51 -18.93 16.82
C GLU A 22 -2.52 -20.07 16.53
N GLY A 23 -2.75 -20.33 15.25
CA GLY A 23 -3.76 -21.30 14.81
C GLY A 23 -5.21 -20.81 14.87
N THR A 24 -5.46 -19.55 15.22
CA THR A 24 -6.82 -18.99 15.22
C THR A 24 -7.34 -18.86 13.79
N VAL A 25 -8.46 -19.54 13.49
CA VAL A 25 -9.22 -19.35 12.25
C VAL A 25 -10.21 -18.20 12.44
N VAL A 26 -10.15 -17.20 11.55
CA VAL A 26 -11.04 -16.04 11.60
C VAL A 26 -11.85 -15.90 10.32
N THR A 27 -13.11 -15.52 10.49
CA THR A 27 -13.98 -15.06 9.41
C THR A 27 -14.04 -13.55 9.45
N ILE A 28 -13.69 -12.90 8.34
CA ILE A 28 -13.68 -11.44 8.23
C ILE A 28 -14.94 -11.00 7.50
N THR A 29 -15.73 -10.14 8.15
CA THR A 29 -16.84 -9.46 7.51
C THR A 29 -16.42 -8.03 7.21
N VAL A 30 -16.48 -7.63 5.95
CA VAL A 30 -16.21 -6.25 5.51
C VAL A 30 -17.56 -5.60 5.19
N GLY A 31 -17.85 -4.46 5.82
CA GLY A 31 -19.07 -3.70 5.53
C GLY A 31 -19.04 -3.06 4.15
N GLU A 32 -20.21 -2.79 3.58
CA GLU A 32 -20.34 -2.18 2.25
C GLU A 32 -19.66 -0.80 2.17
N GLY A 33 -19.74 0.00 3.23
CA GLY A 33 -19.11 1.33 3.29
C GLY A 33 -17.57 1.27 3.22
N GLU A 34 -16.96 0.24 3.83
CA GLU A 34 -15.52 -0.02 3.74
C GLU A 34 -15.11 -0.45 2.34
N LEU A 35 -15.92 -1.31 1.68
CA LEU A 35 -15.68 -1.71 0.29
C LEU A 35 -15.74 -0.49 -0.65
N LEU A 36 -16.71 0.40 -0.43
CA LEU A 36 -16.88 1.61 -1.22
C LEU A 36 -15.70 2.56 -1.05
N ARG A 37 -15.26 2.79 0.19
CA ARG A 37 -14.04 3.56 0.50
C ARG A 37 -12.79 2.95 -0.14
N ALA A 38 -12.62 1.64 -0.05
CA ALA A 38 -11.49 0.93 -0.66
C ALA A 38 -11.50 1.08 -2.19
N THR A 39 -12.67 0.98 -2.81
CA THR A 39 -12.87 1.13 -4.26
C THR A 39 -12.52 2.54 -4.73
N ILE A 40 -13.02 3.58 -4.04
CA ILE A 40 -12.69 4.97 -4.35
C ILE A 40 -11.19 5.22 -4.16
N ALA A 41 -10.61 4.78 -3.04
CA ALA A 41 -9.18 4.96 -2.77
C ALA A 41 -8.30 4.27 -3.83
N SER A 42 -8.71 3.10 -4.30
CA SER A 42 -8.05 2.37 -5.40
C SER A 42 -8.15 3.14 -6.71
N ALA A 43 -9.35 3.62 -7.08
CA ALA A 43 -9.56 4.40 -8.30
C ALA A 43 -8.78 5.73 -8.29
N LEU A 44 -8.62 6.35 -7.11
CA LEU A 44 -7.88 7.60 -6.94
C LEU A 44 -6.35 7.42 -6.87
N LYS A 45 -5.85 6.20 -6.61
CA LYS A 45 -4.42 5.87 -6.72
C LYS A 45 -3.99 5.90 -8.19
N ARG A 46 -3.79 7.10 -8.73
CA ARG A 46 -3.16 7.27 -10.04
C ARG A 46 -1.73 6.71 -9.95
N PRO A 47 -1.29 5.88 -10.92
CA PRO A 47 0.12 5.53 -11.01
C PRO A 47 0.91 6.84 -11.13
N LYS A 48 1.89 7.04 -10.24
CA LYS A 48 2.76 8.21 -10.30
C LYS A 48 3.41 8.21 -11.68
N LYS A 49 3.05 9.18 -12.53
CA LYS A 49 3.69 9.35 -13.83
C LYS A 49 5.19 9.51 -13.58
N LEU A 50 5.97 8.50 -13.93
CA LEU A 50 7.41 8.52 -13.83
C LEU A 50 7.91 9.59 -14.82
N ARG A 51 8.19 10.80 -14.33
CA ARG A 51 8.80 11.87 -15.13
C ARG A 51 10.28 11.55 -15.28
N VAL A 52 10.63 10.72 -16.27
CA VAL A 52 12.03 10.50 -16.66
C VAL A 52 12.50 11.77 -17.36
N ARG A 53 13.38 12.54 -16.71
CA ARG A 53 14.15 13.59 -17.40
C ARG A 53 15.26 12.88 -18.16
N LEU A 54 15.05 12.63 -19.44
CA LEU A 54 16.12 12.22 -20.34
C LEU A 54 17.07 13.42 -20.49
N ARG A 55 18.25 13.33 -19.87
CA ARG A 55 19.38 14.18 -20.22
C ARG A 55 20.13 13.45 -21.34
N PRO A 56 20.03 13.88 -22.59
CA PRO A 56 20.86 13.32 -23.64
C PRO A 56 22.28 13.81 -23.39
N GLU A 57 23.11 12.99 -22.76
CA GLU A 57 24.55 13.16 -22.87
C GLU A 57 25.00 12.58 -24.22
N PRO A 58 25.87 13.26 -24.97
CA PRO A 58 26.40 12.74 -26.22
C PRO A 58 27.37 11.61 -25.92
N GLY A 59 26.83 10.38 -25.79
CA GLY A 59 27.61 9.18 -25.53
C GLY A 59 26.93 8.19 -24.59
N GLY A 60 25.92 7.48 -25.08
CA GLY A 60 25.45 6.23 -24.45
C GLY A 60 24.28 6.36 -23.47
N LEU A 61 23.29 5.48 -23.64
CA LEU A 61 22.12 5.36 -22.78
C LEU A 61 22.51 4.67 -21.45
N THR A 62 22.69 5.43 -20.38
CA THR A 62 22.78 4.87 -19.02
C THR A 62 21.50 5.19 -18.24
N LEU A 63 20.73 4.14 -17.89
CA LEU A 63 19.58 4.22 -17.00
C LEU A 63 20.05 4.40 -15.55
N ALA A 64 20.26 5.65 -15.12
CA ALA A 64 20.47 5.96 -13.70
C ALA A 64 19.13 5.88 -12.97
N ALA A 65 18.83 4.72 -12.37
CA ALA A 65 17.72 4.56 -11.44
C ALA A 65 18.01 5.38 -10.16
N HIS A 66 17.19 6.39 -9.91
CA HIS A 66 17.29 7.22 -8.71
C HIS A 66 16.88 6.39 -7.48
N SER A 67 17.87 5.83 -6.77
CA SER A 67 17.67 5.20 -5.45
C SER A 67 17.47 6.29 -4.41
N SER A 68 16.20 6.56 -4.07
CA SER A 68 15.83 7.38 -2.92
C SER A 68 16.15 6.66 -1.60
N ARG A 69 17.42 6.68 -1.16
CA ARG A 69 17.74 6.45 0.27
C ARG A 69 17.67 7.78 1.00
N LYS A 70 16.62 7.91 1.80
CA LYS A 70 16.48 8.97 2.79
C LYS A 70 17.50 8.68 3.91
N VAL A 71 18.59 9.43 3.95
CA VAL A 71 19.45 9.50 5.13
C VAL A 71 18.69 10.33 6.17
N VAL A 72 18.27 9.67 7.25
CA VAL A 72 17.84 10.34 8.48
C VAL A 72 19.09 10.45 9.35
N LYS A 73 19.33 11.67 9.85
CA LYS A 73 20.40 12.01 10.80
C LYS A 73 20.33 11.18 12.07
#